data_AF-A0A2I8EK08-F1
#
_entry.id   AF-A0A2I8EK08-F1
#
_cell.length_a   1.000
_cell.length_b   1.000
_cell.length_c   1.000
_cell.angle_alpha   90.00
_cell.angle_beta   90.00
_cell.angle_gamma   90.00
#
_symmetry.space_group_name_H-M   'P 1'
#
loop_
_entity.id
_entity.type
_entity.pdbx_description
1 polymer ?
#
loop_
_entity_poly.entity_id
_entity_poly.type
_entity_poly.pdbx_seq_one_letter_code
_entity_poly.pdbx_strand_id
1 'polypeptide(L)'
;MKLKLIVDGNLAGWVQTVLIVLGVAMLYFGLSLEWLPRPMALAMVIVALPVAAIGGYCGRAKALGLKPFDNSYKKARDSYKVKDDETDK
;
A
#
# COMPACT_ATOMS: atom_id res chain seq x y z
N MET A 1 10.30 9.36 -18.73
CA MET A 1 10.41 9.14 -17.27
C MET A 1 9.83 7.77 -16.93
N LYS A 2 10.51 6.92 -16.15
CA LYS A 2 9.95 5.64 -15.68
C LYS A 2 9.15 5.91 -14.40
N LEU A 3 7.85 5.59 -14.40
CA LEU A 3 7.00 5.72 -13.22
C LEU A 3 7.46 4.73 -12.14
N LYS A 4 7.94 5.24 -11.01
CA LYS A 4 8.28 4.41 -9.85
C LYS A 4 7.03 4.23 -9.00
N LEU A 5 6.68 2.97 -8.71
CA LEU A 5 5.56 2.61 -7.84
C LEU A 5 5.88 2.81 -6.35
N ILE A 6 7.13 2.55 -5.97
CA ILE A 6 7.63 2.70 -4.60
C ILE A 6 8.71 3.79 -4.59
N VAL A 7 8.57 4.74 -3.68
CA VAL A 7 9.51 5.85 -3.47
C VAL A 7 9.75 5.94 -1.97
N ASP A 8 11.03 5.86 -1.57
CA ASP A 8 11.46 5.94 -0.17
C ASP A 8 10.75 4.92 0.75
N GLY A 9 10.60 3.67 0.29
CA GLY A 9 10.00 2.60 1.08
C GLY A 9 8.49 2.72 1.32
N ASN A 10 7.82 3.62 0.61
CA ASN A 10 6.36 3.76 0.62
C ASN A 10 5.83 3.84 -0.83
N LEU A 11 4.52 3.63 -1.03
CA LEU A 11 3.88 3.87 -2.31
C LEU A 11 4.10 5.33 -2.73
N ALA A 12 4.43 5.53 -4.00
CA ALA A 12 4.59 6.87 -4.56
C ALA A 12 3.28 7.66 -4.43
N GLY A 13 3.37 8.97 -4.22
CA GLY A 13 2.19 9.81 -3.99
C GLY A 13 1.13 9.70 -5.09
N TRP A 14 1.56 9.59 -6.35
CA TRP A 14 0.65 9.40 -7.48
C TRP A 14 -0.09 8.05 -7.41
N VAL A 15 0.56 6.98 -6.94
CA VAL A 15 -0.08 5.66 -6.73
C VAL A 15 -1.12 5.75 -5.62
N GLN A 16 -0.80 6.45 -4.52
CA GLN A 16 -1.74 6.68 -3.42
C GLN A 16 -3.00 7.40 -3.92
N THR A 17 -2.83 8.47 -4.72
CA THR A 17 -3.94 9.21 -5.32
C THR A 17 -4.75 8.33 -6.27
N VAL A 18 -4.10 7.54 -7.13
CA VAL A 18 -4.78 6.62 -8.04
C VAL A 18 -5.61 5.59 -7.29
N LEU A 19 -5.10 5.01 -6.20
CA LEU A 19 -5.84 4.04 -5.38
C LEU A 19 -7.08 4.67 -4.74
N ILE A 20 -6.97 5.90 -4.22
CA ILE A 20 -8.11 6.63 -3.66
C ILE A 20 -9.16 6.90 -4.74
N VAL A 21 -8.75 7.45 -5.89
CA VAL A 21 -9.66 7.76 -7.00
C VAL A 21 -10.30 6.49 -7.54
N LEU A 22 -9.55 5.40 -7.66
CA LEU A 22 -10.06 4.10 -8.11
C LEU A 22 -11.11 3.55 -7.15
N GLY A 23 -10.85 3.57 -5.84
CA GLY A 23 -11.83 3.14 -4.85
C GLY A 23 -13.12 3.99 -4.89
N VAL A 24 -13.00 5.32 -5.01
CA VAL A 24 -14.18 6.20 -5.17
C VAL A 24 -14.94 5.89 -6.46
N ALA A 25 -14.23 5.67 -7.56
CA ALA A 25 -14.85 5.28 -8.83
C ALA A 25 -15.57 3.93 -8.72
N MET A 26 -14.97 2.93 -8.07
CA MET A 26 -15.60 1.63 -7.82
C MET A 26 -16.87 1.77 -6.97
N LEU A 27 -16.87 2.63 -5.94
CA LEU A 27 -18.09 2.93 -5.18
C LEU A 27 -19.17 3.53 -6.07
N TYR A 28 -18.83 4.55 -6.86
CA TYR A 28 -19.77 5.22 -7.74
C TYR A 28 -20.36 4.26 -8.78
N PHE A 29 -19.52 3.54 -9.52
CA PHE A 29 -19.97 2.61 -10.54
C PHE A 29 -20.71 1.40 -9.96
N GLY A 30 -20.28 0.87 -8.81
CA GLY A 30 -20.96 -0.23 -8.13
C GLY A 30 -22.37 0.11 -7.66
N LEU A 31 -22.66 1.40 -7.41
CA LEU A 31 -23.98 1.89 -7.01
C LEU A 31 -24.83 2.43 -8.17
N SER A 32 -24.20 2.98 -9.21
CA SER A 32 -24.91 3.66 -10.31
C SER A 32 -25.16 2.80 -11.54
N LEU A 33 -24.46 1.66 -11.70
CA LEU A 33 -24.60 0.81 -12.89
C LEU A 33 -25.69 -0.26 -12.70
N GLU A 34 -26.90 0.04 -13.16
CA GLU A 34 -28.06 -0.85 -13.05
C GLU A 34 -27.94 -2.15 -13.87
N TRP A 35 -27.17 -2.12 -14.96
CA TRP A 35 -26.89 -3.31 -15.79
C TRP A 35 -25.95 -4.34 -15.13
N LEU A 36 -25.38 -4.03 -13.96
CA LEU A 36 -24.39 -4.87 -13.33
C LEU A 36 -25.10 -5.92 -12.45
N PRO A 37 -24.74 -7.22 -12.54
CA PRO A 37 -25.30 -8.23 -11.67
C PRO A 37 -25.14 -7.85 -10.20
N ARG A 38 -26.20 -7.94 -9.40
CA ARG A 38 -26.19 -7.57 -7.97
C ARG A 38 -24.99 -8.10 -7.16
N PRO A 39 -24.57 -9.39 -7.28
CA PRO A 39 -23.41 -9.85 -6.52
C PRO A 39 -22.11 -9.17 -6.95
N MET A 40 -21.97 -8.84 -8.23
CA MET A 40 -20.79 -8.15 -8.76
C MET A 40 -20.76 -6.68 -8.31
N ALA A 41 -21.91 -6.00 -8.34
CA ALA A 41 -22.05 -4.65 -7.81
C ALA A 41 -21.70 -4.59 -6.32
N LEU A 42 -22.21 -5.53 -5.52
CA LEU A 42 -21.90 -5.63 -4.10
C LEU A 42 -20.41 -5.90 -3.85
N ALA A 43 -19.81 -6.84 -4.58
CA ALA A 43 -18.38 -7.12 -4.47
C ALA A 43 -17.53 -5.89 -4.82
N MET A 44 -17.91 -5.14 -5.87
CA MET A 44 -17.22 -3.91 -6.26
C MET A 44 -17.27 -2.86 -5.14
N VAL A 45 -18.44 -2.64 -4.53
CA VAL A 45 -18.60 -1.71 -3.39
C VAL A 45 -17.77 -2.15 -2.17
N ILE A 46 -17.77 -3.44 -1.85
CA ILE A 46 -17.00 -3.98 -0.72
C ILE A 46 -15.50 -3.79 -0.94
N VAL A 47 -14.99 -4.06 -2.15
CA VAL A 47 -13.55 -3.94 -2.48
C VAL A 47 -13.12 -2.49 -2.64
N ALA A 48 -14.04 -1.59 -2.99
CA ALA A 48 -13.74 -0.18 -3.16
C ALA A 48 -13.19 0.48 -1.87
N LEU A 49 -13.72 0.09 -0.71
CA LEU A 49 -13.29 0.60 0.59
C LEU A 49 -11.82 0.28 0.92
N PRO A 50 -11.36 -0.99 0.93
CA PRO A 50 -9.96 -1.30 1.20
C PRO A 50 -9.03 -0.71 0.14
N VAL A 51 -9.43 -0.65 -1.13
CA VAL A 51 -8.63 -0.02 -2.20
C VAL A 51 -8.37 1.46 -1.89
N ALA A 52 -9.41 2.24 -1.57
CA ALA A 52 -9.24 3.64 -1.20
C ALA A 52 -8.45 3.79 0.12
N ALA A 53 -8.72 2.91 1.09
CA ALA A 53 -8.05 2.92 2.39
C ALA A 53 -6.54 2.71 2.26
N ILE A 54 -6.07 1.79 1.41
CA ILE A 54 -4.62 1.56 1.20
C ILE A 54 -3.93 2.85 0.75
N GLY A 55 -4.53 3.58 -0.19
CA GLY A 55 -3.98 4.86 -0.63
C GLY A 55 -3.91 5.89 0.49
N GLY A 56 -4.99 6.03 1.28
CA GLY A 56 -5.05 6.94 2.42
C GLY A 56 -4.07 6.60 3.55
N TYR A 57 -3.99 5.33 3.93
CA TYR A 57 -3.07 4.84 4.96
C TYR A 57 -1.61 4.98 4.54
N CYS A 58 -1.27 4.75 3.27
CA CYS A 58 0.08 5.00 2.77
C CYS A 58 0.43 6.50 2.83
N GLY A 59 -0.53 7.39 2.58
CA GLY A 59 -0.36 8.84 2.77
C GLY A 59 -0.09 9.21 4.23
N ARG A 60 -0.84 8.63 5.18
CA ARG A 60 -0.61 8.82 6.62
C ARG A 60 0.74 8.24 7.06
N ALA A 61 1.11 7.06 6.57
CA ALA A 61 2.41 6.45 6.83
C ALA A 61 3.55 7.38 6.41
N LYS A 62 3.45 8.01 5.23
CA LYS A 62 4.42 9.01 4.77
C LYS A 62 4.53 10.20 5.71
N ALA A 63 3.40 10.73 6.19
CA ALA A 63 3.38 11.84 7.15
C ALA A 63 4.02 11.48 8.50
N LEU A 64 3.96 10.20 8.88
CA LEU A 64 4.58 9.66 10.10
C LEU A 64 6.03 9.16 9.88
N GLY A 65 6.58 9.32 8.68
CA GLY A 65 7.93 8.83 8.35
C GLY A 65 8.05 7.29 8.29
N LEU A 66 6.91 6.58 8.24
CA LEU A 66 6.88 5.12 8.14
C LEU A 66 7.18 4.67 6.71
N LYS A 67 8.02 3.64 6.60
CA LYS A 67 8.47 3.06 5.32
C LYS A 67 8.12 1.57 5.24
N PRO A 68 6.83 1.24 5.04
CA PRO A 68 6.33 -0.13 5.15
C PRO A 68 6.93 -1.13 4.14
N PHE A 69 7.47 -0.63 3.03
CA PHE A 69 8.11 -1.44 1.99
C PHE A 69 9.64 -1.28 1.95
N ASP A 70 10.24 -0.67 2.97
CA ASP A 70 11.69 -0.58 3.08
C ASP A 70 12.30 -1.83 3.73
N ASN A 71 13.56 -2.10 3.41
CA ASN A 71 14.30 -3.25 3.90
C ASN A 71 15.16 -2.92 5.14
N SER A 72 14.96 -1.72 5.74
CA SER A 72 15.68 -1.27 6.93
C SER A 72 15.62 -2.28 8.08
N TYR A 73 14.48 -2.96 8.26
CA TYR A 73 14.34 -4.02 9.25
C TYR A 73 15.34 -5.17 9.07
N LYS A 74 15.65 -5.58 7.82
CA LYS A 74 16.66 -6.63 7.58
C LYS A 74 18.04 -6.17 8.03
N LYS A 75 18.40 -4.91 7.78
CA LYS A 75 19.68 -4.34 8.24
C LYS A 75 19.78 -4.31 9.77
N ALA A 76 18.70 -3.89 10.45
CA ALA A 76 18.65 -3.90 11.91
C ALA A 76 18.74 -5.32 12.49
N ARG A 77 18.14 -6.31 11.84
CA ARG A 77 18.26 -7.72 12.24
C ARG A 77 19.69 -8.25 12.03
N ASP A 78 20.30 -7.93 10.91
CA ASP A 78 21.66 -8.40 10.59
C ASP A 78 22.72 -7.78 11.52
N SER A 79 22.50 -6.58 12.08
CA SER A 79 23.41 -6.00 13.08
C SER A 79 23.45 -6.74 14.42
N TYR A 80 22.45 -7.58 14.72
CA TYR A 80 22.44 -8.43 15.93
C TYR A 80 23.03 -9.82 15.69
N LYS A 81 23.38 -10.18 14.45
CA LYS A 81 24.07 -11.45 14.19
C LYS A 81 25.48 -11.35 14.73
N VAL A 82 25.77 -12.14 15.76
CA VAL A 82 27.13 -12.34 16.25
C VAL A 82 27.98 -12.84 15.08
N LYS A 83 29.10 -12.20 14.82
CA LYS A 83 30.06 -12.71 13.84
C LYS A 83 30.71 -13.94 14.47
N ASP A 84 30.65 -15.08 13.79
CA ASP A 84 31.25 -16.34 14.28
C ASP A 84 32.74 -16.18 14.64
N ASP A 85 33.43 -15.19 14.07
CA ASP A 85 34.84 -14.86 14.34
C ASP A 85 35.12 -14.28 15.76
N GLU A 86 34.11 -13.94 16.57
CA GLU A 86 34.29 -13.46 17.96
C GLU A 86 34.01 -14.52 19.03
N THR A 87 33.67 -15.76 18.65
CA THR A 87 33.32 -16.84 19.60
C THR A 87 34.50 -17.75 19.95
N ASP A 88 35.69 -17.49 19.41
CA ASP A 88 36.93 -18.24 19.70
C ASP A 88 37.93 -17.33 20.45
N LYS A 89 37.64 -17.02 21.71
CA LYS A 89 38.60 -16.57 22.74
C LYS A 89 38.15 -17.00 24.14
#